data_AF-A0A535N8Z3-F1
#
_entry.id   AF-A0A535N8Z3-F1
#
_cell.length_a   1.000
_cell.length_b   1.000
_cell.length_c   1.000
_cell.angle_alpha   90.00
_cell.angle_beta   90.00
_cell.angle_gamma   90.00
#
_symmetry.space_group_name_H-M   'P 1'
#
loop_
_entity.id
_entity.type
_entity.pdbx_description
1 polymer ?
#
loop_
_entity_poly.entity_id
_entity_poly.type
_entity_poly.pdbx_seq_one_letter_code
_entity_poly.pdbx_strand_id
1 'polypeptide(L)'
;MAVPAAGVVQVRAAGTQAGPLLARLRAAAGEEGQVVVASAPPELKAALDVWGPPPPGFPLMRALKQALDPAGILNPGRFTGGI
;
A
#
# COMPACT_ATOMS: atom_id res chain seq x y z
N MET A 1 11.49 5.28 12.58
CA MET A 1 10.95 6.31 13.51
C MET A 1 9.61 5.78 13.99
N ALA A 2 9.38 5.73 15.30
CA ALA A 2 8.07 5.42 15.84
C ALA A 2 7.51 6.69 16.49
N VAL A 3 6.22 6.94 16.35
CA VAL A 3 5.51 7.95 17.11
C VAL A 3 4.55 7.21 18.03
N PRO A 4 4.99 6.84 19.26
CA PRO A 4 4.16 6.10 20.20
C PRO A 4 2.84 6.85 20.48
N ALA A 5 1.77 6.11 20.77
CA ALA A 5 0.38 6.58 20.92
C ALA A 5 -0.34 7.06 19.64
N ALA A 6 0.38 7.44 18.57
CA ALA A 6 -0.24 7.76 17.27
C ALA A 6 -0.52 6.50 16.41
N GLY A 7 0.00 5.33 16.80
CA GLY A 7 -0.14 4.09 16.03
C GLY A 7 0.70 4.03 14.75
N VAL A 8 1.64 4.97 14.55
CA VAL A 8 2.46 5.05 13.33
C VAL A 8 3.89 4.62 13.59
N VAL A 9 4.37 3.66 12.79
CA VAL A 9 5.75 3.18 12.80
C VAL A 9 6.31 3.24 11.38
N GLN A 10 7.47 3.88 11.22
CA GLN A 10 8.25 3.85 9.99
C GLN A 10 9.43 2.91 10.12
N VAL A 11 9.51 1.96 9.20
CA VAL A 11 10.57 0.96 9.10
C VAL A 11 11.36 1.19 7.82
N ARG A 12 12.69 1.06 7.90
CA ARG A 12 13.58 1.05 6.73
C ARG A 12 14.10 -0.37 6.52
N ALA A 13 14.18 -0.78 5.27
CA ALA A 13 14.64 -2.12 4.88
C ALA A 13 15.77 -1.99 3.84
N ALA A 14 16.74 -2.89 3.89
CA ALA A 14 17.64 -3.12 2.76
C ALA A 14 16.86 -3.77 1.61
N GLY A 15 17.21 -3.46 0.36
CA GLY A 15 16.42 -3.85 -0.83
C GLY A 15 16.13 -5.36 -0.92
N THR A 16 17.11 -6.21 -0.61
CA THR A 16 16.96 -7.67 -0.63
C THR A 16 16.00 -8.22 0.43
N GLN A 17 15.75 -7.46 1.51
CA GLN A 17 14.89 -7.87 2.62
C GLN A 17 13.50 -7.21 2.56
N ALA A 18 13.26 -6.31 1.61
CA ALA A 18 12.05 -5.50 1.58
C ALA A 18 10.78 -6.35 1.41
N GLY A 19 10.76 -7.30 0.48
CA GLY A 19 9.61 -8.19 0.27
C GLY A 19 9.27 -9.06 1.48
N PRO A 20 10.21 -9.88 1.99
CA PRO A 20 9.98 -10.70 3.18
C PRO A 20 9.60 -9.88 4.42
N LEU A 21 10.22 -8.71 4.63
CA LEU A 21 9.88 -7.85 5.75
C LEU A 21 8.48 -7.24 5.60
N LEU A 22 8.11 -6.79 4.40
CA LEU A 22 6.77 -6.27 4.12
C LEU A 22 5.70 -7.32 4.41
N ALA A 23 5.91 -8.56 3.98
CA ALA A 23 4.99 -9.67 4.26
C ALA A 23 4.83 -9.91 5.77
N ARG A 24 5.94 -9.93 6.53
CA ARG A 24 5.93 -10.09 7.98
C ARG A 24 5.23 -8.94 8.70
N LEU A 25 5.49 -7.70 8.29
CA LEU A 25 4.85 -6.53 8.87
C LEU A 25 3.34 -6.53 8.63
N ARG A 26 2.89 -6.93 7.43
CA ARG A 26 1.46 -7.08 7.12
C ARG A 26 0.78 -8.16 7.96
N ALA A 27 1.43 -9.31 8.11
CA ALA A 27 0.92 -10.37 8.98
C ALA A 27 0.80 -9.91 10.45
N ALA A 28 1.78 -9.14 10.93
CA ALA A 28 1.78 -8.59 12.29
C ALA A 28 0.74 -7.47 12.50
N ALA A 29 0.45 -6.69 11.46
CA ALA A 29 -0.53 -5.61 11.51
C ALA A 29 -1.98 -6.14 11.64
N GLY A 30 -2.25 -7.34 11.12
CA GLY A 30 -3.58 -7.96 11.19
C GLY A 30 -4.65 -7.14 10.46
N GLU A 31 -5.91 -7.29 10.89
CA GLU A 31 -7.06 -6.62 10.28
C GLU A 31 -7.19 -5.14 10.69
N GLU A 32 -6.62 -4.78 11.84
CA GLU A 32 -6.72 -3.43 12.40
C GLU A 32 -5.58 -2.50 11.95
N GLY A 33 -4.58 -3.03 11.25
CA GLY A 33 -3.39 -2.30 10.82
C GLY A 33 -3.23 -2.22 9.30
N GLN A 34 -2.45 -1.24 8.85
CA GLN A 34 -2.11 -1.05 7.44
C GLN A 34 -0.60 -0.85 7.28
N VAL A 35 -0.04 -1.47 6.24
CA VAL A 35 1.39 -1.37 5.93
C VAL A 35 1.56 -1.08 4.43
N VAL A 36 2.04 0.13 4.17
CA VAL A 36 2.32 0.66 2.82
C VAL A 36 3.81 0.91 2.62
N VAL A 37 4.26 0.81 1.37
CA VAL A 37 5.61 1.19 0.97
C VAL A 37 5.64 2.69 0.65
N ALA A 38 6.03 3.51 1.63
CA ALA A 38 6.08 4.96 1.46
C ALA A 38 7.13 5.41 0.42
N SER A 39 8.27 4.71 0.32
CA SER A 39 9.33 5.01 -0.63
C SER A 39 10.19 3.78 -0.92
N ALA A 40 10.61 3.65 -2.17
CA ALA A 40 11.51 2.61 -2.69
C ALA A 40 11.98 2.99 -4.11
N PRO A 41 13.13 2.48 -4.58
CA PRO A 41 13.54 2.57 -5.97
C PRO A 41 12.46 2.01 -6.93
N PRO A 42 12.33 2.54 -8.16
CA PRO A 42 11.29 2.10 -9.11
C PRO A 42 11.27 0.59 -9.37
N GLU A 43 12.45 -0.01 -9.51
CA GLU A 43 12.63 -1.43 -9.80
C GLU A 43 12.08 -2.30 -8.67
N LEU A 44 12.27 -1.83 -7.42
CA LEU A 44 11.74 -2.51 -6.25
C LEU A 44 10.24 -2.28 -6.09
N LYS A 45 9.73 -1.08 -6.39
CA LYS A 45 8.28 -0.81 -6.38
C LYS A 45 7.52 -1.68 -7.37
N ALA A 46 8.10 -1.97 -8.53
CA ALA A 46 7.48 -2.84 -9.53
C ALA A 46 7.32 -4.31 -9.03
N ALA A 47 8.19 -4.74 -8.11
CA ALA A 47 8.17 -6.08 -7.53
C ALA A 47 7.41 -6.20 -6.20
N LEU A 48 6.95 -5.06 -5.63
CA LEU A 48 6.25 -5.02 -4.36
C LEU A 48 4.82 -4.51 -4.54
N ASP A 49 3.88 -5.12 -3.85
CA ASP A 49 2.59 -4.46 -3.62
C ASP A 49 2.83 -3.26 -2.68
N VAL A 50 2.78 -2.06 -3.24
CA VAL A 50 3.07 -0.81 -2.52
C VAL A 50 1.97 -0.43 -1.53
N TRP A 51 0.72 -0.82 -1.79
CA TRP A 51 -0.45 -0.29 -1.07
C TRP A 51 -1.03 -1.27 -0.06
N GLY A 52 -0.85 -2.57 -0.28
CA GLY A 52 -1.44 -3.58 0.59
C GLY A 52 -2.82 -4.03 0.12
N PRO A 53 -3.47 -4.89 0.93
CA PRO A 53 -4.77 -5.43 0.58
C PRO A 53 -5.84 -4.34 0.50
N PRO A 54 -6.83 -4.48 -0.40
CA PRO A 54 -8.01 -3.62 -0.43
C PRO A 54 -8.71 -3.51 0.93
N PRO A 55 -9.01 -2.28 1.40
CA PRO A 55 -9.80 -2.11 2.62
C PRO A 55 -11.26 -2.51 2.36
N PRO A 56 -12.07 -2.72 3.41
CA PRO A 56 -13.50 -3.07 3.27
C PRO A 56 -14.30 -2.08 2.40
N GLY A 57 -13.92 -0.79 2.42
CA GLY A 57 -14.54 0.26 1.60
C GLY A 57 -14.12 0.28 0.13
N PHE A 58 -13.26 -0.63 -0.33
CA PHE A 58 -12.74 -0.64 -1.70
C PHE A 58 -13.80 -0.63 -2.80
N PRO A 59 -14.95 -1.34 -2.70
CA PRO A 59 -16.00 -1.26 -3.72
C PRO A 59 -16.53 0.16 -3.93
N LEU A 60 -16.68 0.94 -2.85
CA LEU A 60 -17.11 2.34 -2.92
C LEU A 60 -16.03 3.22 -3.56
N MET A 61 -14.76 3.04 -3.18
CA MET A 61 -13.65 3.79 -3.79
C MET A 61 -13.57 3.53 -5.29
N ARG A 62 -13.73 2.28 -5.72
CA ARG A 62 -13.73 1.90 -7.13
C ARG A 62 -14.91 2.53 -7.88
N ALA A 63 -16.11 2.54 -7.30
CA ALA A 63 -17.27 3.18 -7.90
C ALA A 63 -17.05 4.70 -8.07
N LEU A 64 -16.47 5.36 -7.06
CA LEU A 64 -16.11 6.77 -7.13
C LEU A 64 -15.09 7.04 -8.24
N LYS A 65 -14.04 6.22 -8.32
CA LYS A 65 -13.04 6.31 -9.39
C LYS A 65 -13.67 6.17 -10.78
N GLN A 66 -14.56 5.20 -10.97
CA GLN A 66 -15.25 4.98 -12.24
C GLN A 66 -16.15 6.15 -12.65
N ALA A 67 -16.78 6.82 -11.69
CA ALA A 67 -17.59 8.01 -11.96
C ALA A 67 -16.75 9.23 -12.34
N LEU A 68 -15.58 9.40 -11.71
CA LEU A 68 -14.71 10.57 -11.89
C LEU A 68 -13.71 10.43 -13.05
N ASP A 69 -13.22 9.22 -13.31
CA ASP A 69 -12.28 8.91 -14.37
C ASP A 69 -12.69 7.63 -15.11
N PRO A 70 -13.77 7.69 -15.92
CA PRO A 70 -14.30 6.53 -16.62
C PRO A 70 -13.31 5.91 -17.62
N ALA A 71 -12.37 6.71 -18.14
CA ALA A 71 -11.36 6.27 -19.08
C ALA A 71 -10.09 5.72 -18.39
N GLY A 72 -9.98 5.83 -17.06
CA GLY A 72 -8.83 5.34 -16.30
C GLY A 72 -7.50 6.03 -16.64
N ILE A 73 -7.54 7.27 -17.10
CA ILE A 73 -6.33 7.98 -17.57
C ILE A 73 -5.54 8.63 -16.43
N LEU A 74 -6.17 8.87 -15.28
CA LEU A 74 -5.54 9.50 -14.14
C LEU A 74 -4.79 8.45 -13.31
N ASN A 75 -3.47 8.43 -13.44
CA ASN A 75 -2.55 7.57 -12.67
C ASN A 75 -2.87 6.05 -12.79
N PRO A 76 -2.86 5.47 -14.00
CA PRO A 76 -3.24 4.08 -14.21
C PRO A 76 -2.41 3.10 -13.36
N GLY A 77 -3.09 2.16 -12.73
CA GLY A 77 -2.48 1.09 -11.93
C GLY A 77 -1.84 1.55 -10.62
N ARG A 78 -2.02 2.82 -10.22
CA ARG A 78 -1.61 3.31 -8.90
C ARG A 78 -2.78 3.20 -7.93
N PHE A 79 -2.48 3.23 -6.63
CA PHE A 79 -3.42 3.00 -5.54
C PHE A 79 -3.87 1.53 -5.36
N THR A 80 -4.54 1.27 -4.24
CA THR A 80 -4.93 -0.07 -3.83
C THR A 80 -5.79 -0.74 -4.91
N GLY A 81 -5.50 -1.99 -5.24
CA GLY A 81 -6.24 -2.72 -6.29
C GLY A 81 -6.18 -2.12 -7.69
N GLY A 82 -5.32 -1.13 -7.93
CA GLY A 82 -5.08 -0.52 -9.25
C GLY A 82 -6.19 0.41 -9.74
N ILE A 83 -6.99 1.00 -8.83
CA ILE A 83 -8.05 1.97 -9.17
C ILE A 83 -7.52 3.39 -9.36
#